data_AF-A0A3B4WNI1-F1
#
_entry.id   AF-A0A3B4WNI1-F1
#
_cell.length_a   1.000
_cell.length_b   1.000
_cell.length_c   1.000
_cell.angle_alpha   90.00
_cell.angle_beta   90.00
_cell.angle_gamma   90.00
#
_symmetry.space_group_name_H-M   'P 1'
#
loop_
_entity.id
_entity.type
_entity.pdbx_description
1 polymer ?
#
loop_
_entity_poly.entity_id
_entity_poly.type
_entity_poly.pdbx_seq_one_letter_code
_entity_poly.pdbx_strand_id
1 'polypeptide(L)'
;CTCRRGSVKARDLSVDMKPDAPGEKERILAAGGEVSVGRGNGPSRVWCDGRVGLAMSRSIGDGECKKYGVIADPQIRKFDIDVDRGDRFIICASDGVWEFISSKEACQIVAKESASASKACASLVQAAAQRWKKAEGNYRDDITAIVVPCDASHCVLGVVHSSSEVVPLCLEFV
;
A
#
# COMPACT_ATOMS: atom_id res chain seq x y z
N CYS A 1 1.70 4.17 -12.56
CA CYS A 1 1.68 5.61 -12.89
C CYS A 1 1.91 5.79 -14.38
N THR A 2 0.99 6.48 -15.06
CA THR A 2 1.08 6.77 -16.50
C THR A 2 1.34 8.27 -16.68
N CYS A 3 2.44 8.62 -17.34
CA CYS A 3 2.82 10.00 -17.63
C CYS A 3 2.87 10.22 -19.15
N ARG A 4 2.04 11.12 -19.67
CA ARG A 4 2.00 11.45 -21.11
C ARG A 4 1.76 12.94 -21.32
N ARG A 5 2.65 13.59 -22.09
CA ARG A 5 2.57 15.03 -22.46
C ARG A 5 2.32 15.95 -21.25
N GLY A 6 3.06 15.71 -20.16
CA GLY A 6 2.94 16.49 -18.92
C GLY A 6 1.72 16.15 -18.05
N SER A 7 0.83 15.24 -18.46
CA SER A 7 -0.27 14.74 -17.64
C SER A 7 0.13 13.46 -16.89
N VAL A 8 -0.22 13.39 -15.61
CA VAL A 8 0.01 12.22 -14.74
C VAL A 8 -1.33 11.58 -14.38
N LYS A 9 -1.44 10.27 -14.59
CA LYS A 9 -2.58 9.45 -14.19
C LYS A 9 -2.13 8.31 -13.27
N ALA A 10 -2.97 8.01 -12.30
CA ALA A 10 -2.82 6.84 -11.44
C ALA A 10 -3.84 5.77 -11.85
N ARG A 11 -3.42 4.51 -11.69
CA ARG A 11 -4.26 3.32 -11.86
C ARG A 11 -3.96 2.44 -10.66
N ASP A 12 -4.99 2.17 -9.86
CA ASP A 12 -4.85 1.27 -8.71
C ASP A 12 -4.77 -0.17 -9.20
N LEU A 13 -3.75 -0.89 -8.71
CA LEU A 13 -3.48 -2.27 -9.12
C LEU A 13 -4.06 -3.28 -8.13
N SER A 14 -4.28 -2.87 -6.88
CA SER A 14 -4.93 -3.63 -5.81
C SER A 14 -6.14 -2.87 -5.27
N VAL A 15 -6.94 -3.55 -4.45
CA VAL A 15 -8.00 -2.96 -3.64
C VAL A 15 -7.78 -3.44 -2.22
N ASP A 16 -7.98 -2.58 -1.23
CA ASP A 16 -7.82 -2.97 0.16
C ASP A 16 -8.84 -4.04 0.56
N MET A 17 -8.36 -5.10 1.21
CA MET A 17 -9.22 -6.16 1.74
C MET A 17 -9.74 -5.77 3.13
N LYS A 18 -10.52 -4.69 3.20
CA LYS A 18 -11.12 -4.22 4.46
C LYS A 18 -12.21 -5.19 4.95
N PRO A 19 -12.33 -5.42 6.26
CA PRO A 19 -13.35 -6.31 6.84
C PRO A 19 -14.79 -6.02 6.43
N ASP A 20 -15.13 -4.76 6.15
CA ASP A 20 -16.46 -4.31 5.76
C ASP A 20 -16.73 -4.35 4.25
N ALA A 21 -15.75 -4.73 3.41
CA ALA A 21 -15.97 -4.91 1.99
C ALA A 21 -17.00 -6.04 1.75
N PRO A 22 -17.97 -5.91 0.81
CA PRO A 22 -19.14 -6.79 0.74
C PRO A 22 -18.85 -8.31 0.81
N GLY A 23 -17.94 -8.82 -0.04
CA GLY A 23 -17.58 -10.25 -0.04
C GLY A 23 -16.64 -10.68 1.07
N GLU A 24 -15.85 -9.75 1.63
CA GLU A 24 -15.00 -10.03 2.79
C GLU A 24 -15.86 -10.16 4.05
N LYS A 25 -16.78 -9.21 4.24
CA LYS A 25 -17.76 -9.19 5.33
C LYS A 25 -18.65 -10.42 5.31
N GLU A 26 -19.18 -10.78 4.15
CA GLU A 26 -20.00 -11.99 3.99
C GLU A 26 -19.24 -13.24 4.44
N ARG A 27 -18.00 -13.41 3.97
CA ARG A 27 -17.14 -14.53 4.37
C ARG A 27 -16.87 -14.56 5.88
N ILE A 28 -16.56 -13.41 6.47
CA ILE A 28 -16.28 -13.29 7.91
C ILE A 28 -17.51 -13.69 8.73
N LEU A 29 -18.69 -13.15 8.40
CA LEU A 29 -19.94 -13.44 9.09
C LEU A 29 -20.33 -14.92 8.94
N ALA A 30 -20.15 -15.50 7.75
CA ALA A 30 -20.42 -16.92 7.50
C ALA A 30 -19.50 -17.86 8.31
N ALA A 31 -18.28 -17.40 8.63
CA ALA A 31 -17.34 -18.12 9.49
C ALA A 31 -17.55 -17.85 11.00
N GLY A 32 -18.61 -17.13 11.38
CA GLY A 32 -18.91 -16.80 12.77
C GLY A 32 -18.03 -15.67 13.36
N GLY A 33 -17.31 -14.93 12.52
CA GLY A 33 -16.62 -13.70 12.92
C GLY A 33 -17.56 -12.51 13.00
N GLU A 34 -17.13 -11.44 13.65
CA GLU A 34 -17.85 -10.16 13.71
C GLU A 34 -17.07 -9.07 12.96
N VAL A 35 -17.79 -8.17 12.29
CA VAL A 35 -17.22 -6.96 11.68
C VAL A 35 -17.85 -5.72 12.31
N SER A 36 -17.02 -4.86 12.89
CA SER A 36 -17.47 -3.56 13.40
C SER A 36 -16.43 -2.47 13.20
N VAL A 37 -16.87 -1.21 13.30
CA VAL A 37 -16.00 -0.04 13.18
C VAL A 37 -15.02 -0.01 14.35
N GLY A 38 -13.76 0.33 14.08
CA GLY A 38 -12.74 0.47 15.12
C GLY A 38 -13.07 1.59 16.11
N ARG A 39 -12.40 1.58 17.27
CA ARG A 39 -12.56 2.64 18.29
C ARG A 39 -12.32 4.02 17.66
N GLY A 40 -13.10 5.01 18.09
CA GLY A 40 -12.94 6.40 17.65
C GLY A 40 -13.28 6.63 16.16
N ASN A 41 -14.21 5.85 15.59
CA ASN A 41 -14.49 5.83 14.14
C ASN A 41 -13.27 5.41 13.30
N GLY A 42 -12.40 4.57 13.87
CA GLY A 42 -11.25 4.00 13.16
C GLY A 42 -11.66 2.98 12.11
N PRO A 43 -10.69 2.40 11.39
CA PRO A 43 -10.95 1.43 10.33
C PRO A 43 -11.77 0.24 10.83
N SER A 44 -12.57 -0.35 9.93
CA SER A 44 -13.33 -1.56 10.22
C SER A 44 -12.41 -2.69 10.67
N ARG A 45 -12.88 -3.50 11.61
CA ARG A 45 -12.12 -4.61 12.19
C ARG A 45 -12.92 -5.91 12.15
N VAL A 46 -12.22 -7.01 11.93
CA VAL A 46 -12.72 -8.34 12.26
C VAL A 46 -12.38 -8.65 13.70
N TRP A 47 -13.37 -9.09 14.48
CA TRP A 47 -13.20 -9.50 15.87
C TRP A 47 -13.17 -11.02 16.00
N CYS A 48 -12.05 -11.53 16.50
CA CYS A 48 -11.79 -12.95 16.70
C CYS A 48 -11.94 -13.26 18.19
N ASP A 49 -12.96 -14.04 18.54
CA ASP A 49 -13.32 -14.39 19.92
C ASP A 49 -13.53 -13.16 20.85
N GLY A 50 -13.98 -12.04 20.28
CA GLY A 50 -14.16 -10.77 21.02
C GLY A 50 -12.88 -10.13 21.56
N ARG A 51 -11.70 -10.66 21.22
CA ARG A 51 -10.40 -10.24 21.79
C ARG A 51 -9.50 -9.56 20.77
N VAL A 52 -9.32 -10.18 19.61
CA VAL A 52 -8.41 -9.68 18.57
C VAL A 52 -9.21 -8.89 17.55
N GLY A 53 -8.91 -7.60 17.39
CA GLY A 53 -9.53 -6.74 16.38
C GLY A 53 -8.56 -6.43 15.24
N LEU A 54 -8.63 -7.16 14.13
CA LEU A 54 -7.73 -7.00 12.99
C LEU A 54 -8.34 -6.07 11.93
N ALA A 55 -7.60 -5.06 11.46
CA ALA A 55 -8.10 -4.04 10.51
C ALA A 55 -8.09 -4.49 9.03
N MET A 56 -7.86 -5.79 8.79
CA MET A 56 -7.79 -6.42 7.48
C MET A 56 -8.45 -7.80 7.52
N SER A 57 -8.99 -8.23 6.39
CA SER A 57 -9.72 -9.50 6.26
C SER A 57 -8.89 -10.61 5.60
N ARG A 58 -7.69 -10.28 5.13
CA ARG A 58 -6.73 -11.23 4.58
C ARG A 58 -5.34 -10.91 5.08
N SER A 59 -4.61 -11.94 5.50
CA SER A 59 -3.27 -11.81 6.05
C SER A 59 -2.52 -13.14 5.99
N ILE A 60 -1.20 -13.07 6.00
CA ILE A 60 -0.35 -14.22 6.35
C ILE A 60 -0.11 -14.14 7.85
N GLY A 61 -0.19 -15.26 8.58
CA GLY A 61 -0.18 -15.25 10.05
C GLY A 61 -1.59 -15.18 10.64
N ASP A 62 -1.79 -14.51 11.78
CA ASP A 62 -3.10 -14.34 12.46
C ASP A 62 -3.91 -15.64 12.65
N GLY A 63 -3.26 -16.70 13.13
CA GLY A 63 -3.85 -18.04 13.28
C GLY A 63 -5.20 -18.04 14.02
N GLU A 64 -5.30 -17.29 15.12
CA GLU A 64 -6.54 -17.16 15.92
C GLU A 64 -7.70 -16.58 15.12
N CYS A 65 -7.44 -15.79 14.09
CA CYS A 65 -8.44 -15.17 13.24
C CYS A 65 -8.84 -16.00 12.02
N LYS A 66 -8.08 -17.06 11.68
CA LYS A 66 -8.39 -17.88 10.50
C LYS A 66 -9.73 -18.59 10.59
N LYS A 67 -10.08 -19.07 11.79
CA LYS A 67 -11.38 -19.69 12.06
C LYS A 67 -12.56 -18.72 11.95
N TYR A 68 -12.31 -17.41 11.89
CA TYR A 68 -13.31 -16.34 11.79
C TYR A 68 -13.33 -15.67 10.41
N GLY A 69 -12.87 -16.38 9.37
CA GLY A 69 -12.98 -15.94 7.97
C GLY A 69 -11.85 -15.04 7.49
N VAL A 70 -10.81 -14.81 8.29
CA VAL A 70 -9.55 -14.23 7.79
C VAL A 70 -8.82 -15.30 6.97
N ILE A 71 -8.41 -14.99 5.74
CA ILE A 71 -7.75 -15.95 4.84
C ILE A 71 -6.35 -15.46 4.43
N ALA A 72 -5.53 -16.36 3.91
CA ALA A 72 -4.21 -16.01 3.36
C ALA A 72 -4.24 -15.85 1.82
N ASP A 73 -5.32 -16.25 1.17
CA ASP A 73 -5.42 -16.25 -0.29
C ASP A 73 -5.44 -14.81 -0.85
N PRO A 74 -4.45 -14.43 -1.68
CA PRO A 74 -4.39 -13.09 -2.24
C PRO A 74 -5.42 -12.91 -3.35
N GLN A 75 -5.76 -11.65 -3.65
CA GLN A 75 -6.32 -11.33 -4.96
C GLN A 75 -5.19 -11.15 -5.97
N ILE A 76 -5.20 -11.96 -7.02
CA ILE A 76 -4.21 -11.90 -8.09
C ILE A 76 -4.81 -11.14 -9.27
N ARG A 77 -4.07 -10.16 -9.78
CA ARG A 77 -4.42 -9.38 -10.97
C ARG A 77 -3.20 -9.30 -11.88
N LYS A 78 -3.44 -9.35 -13.19
CA LYS A 78 -2.40 -9.21 -14.22
C LYS A 78 -2.62 -7.92 -15.00
N PHE A 79 -1.53 -7.19 -15.23
CA PHE A 79 -1.52 -5.96 -16.00
C PHE A 79 -0.34 -5.99 -16.96
N ASP A 80 -0.56 -5.56 -18.19
CA ASP A 80 0.52 -5.32 -19.15
C ASP A 80 1.10 -3.93 -18.92
N ILE A 81 2.44 -3.83 -18.94
CA ILE A 81 3.16 -2.56 -18.84
C ILE A 81 3.38 -2.04 -20.26
N ASP A 82 2.92 -0.82 -20.54
CA ASP A 82 3.03 -0.22 -21.86
C ASP A 82 3.74 1.15 -21.76
N VAL A 83 5.05 1.12 -21.97
CA VAL A 83 5.91 2.31 -21.92
C VAL A 83 5.55 3.30 -23.03
N ASP A 84 5.10 2.82 -24.20
CA ASP A 84 4.70 3.68 -25.31
C ASP A 84 3.40 4.44 -25.01
N ARG A 85 2.50 3.81 -24.24
CA ARG A 85 1.29 4.46 -23.73
C ARG A 85 1.52 5.35 -22.52
N GLY A 86 2.75 5.39 -22.01
CA GLY A 86 3.17 6.32 -20.99
C GLY A 86 3.35 5.70 -19.61
N ASP A 87 3.34 4.38 -19.44
CA ASP A 87 3.65 3.78 -18.14
C ASP A 87 5.10 4.07 -17.76
N ARG A 88 5.32 4.56 -16.54
CA ARG A 88 6.65 5.02 -16.08
C ARG A 88 7.08 4.43 -14.76
N PHE A 89 6.14 4.29 -13.82
CA PHE A 89 6.46 3.82 -12.48
C PHE A 89 5.36 2.92 -11.94
N ILE A 90 5.75 1.91 -11.18
CA ILE A 90 4.89 1.18 -10.25
C ILE A 90 5.28 1.64 -8.84
N ILE A 91 4.28 1.91 -8.01
CA ILE A 91 4.46 2.30 -6.60
C ILE A 91 3.81 1.23 -5.75
N CYS A 92 4.58 0.60 -4.87
CA CYS A 92 4.09 -0.28 -3.82
C CYS A 92 4.42 0.37 -2.48
N ALA A 93 3.45 0.50 -1.59
CA ALA A 93 3.67 1.12 -0.29
C ALA A 93 2.71 0.58 0.78
N SER A 94 3.07 0.75 2.05
CA SER A 94 2.18 0.49 3.19
C SER A 94 1.05 1.53 3.26
N ASP A 95 0.01 1.24 4.04
CA ASP A 95 -1.05 2.18 4.42
C ASP A 95 -0.51 3.46 5.07
N GLY A 96 0.65 3.40 5.73
CA GLY A 96 1.39 4.59 6.15
C GLY A 96 1.63 5.64 5.04
N VAL A 97 1.62 5.26 3.75
CA VAL A 97 1.55 6.23 2.65
C VAL A 97 0.10 6.56 2.28
N TRP A 98 -0.71 5.52 2.05
CA TRP A 98 -2.03 5.66 1.43
C TRP A 98 -3.10 6.30 2.32
N GLU A 99 -2.91 6.33 3.64
CA GLU A 99 -3.83 6.94 4.59
C GLU A 99 -4.08 8.43 4.27
N PHE A 100 -3.03 9.16 3.89
CA PHE A 100 -3.12 10.62 3.64
C PHE A 100 -2.59 11.07 2.28
N ILE A 101 -2.25 10.13 1.40
CA ILE A 101 -1.80 10.40 0.03
C ILE A 101 -2.60 9.53 -0.93
N SER A 102 -3.38 10.19 -1.80
CA SER A 102 -4.09 9.50 -2.88
C SER A 102 -3.13 8.93 -3.93
N SER A 103 -3.52 7.88 -4.65
CA SER A 103 -2.72 7.30 -5.73
C SER A 103 -2.32 8.33 -6.80
N LYS A 104 -3.22 9.27 -7.12
CA LYS A 104 -2.94 10.36 -8.06
C LYS A 104 -1.84 11.27 -7.55
N GLU A 105 -1.92 11.66 -6.28
CA GLU A 105 -0.92 12.50 -5.64
C GLU A 105 0.44 11.79 -5.54
N ALA A 106 0.45 10.51 -5.13
CA ALA A 106 1.68 9.72 -5.09
C ALA A 106 2.37 9.67 -6.47
N CYS A 107 1.61 9.40 -7.54
CA CYS A 107 2.15 9.44 -8.89
C CYS A 107 2.66 10.84 -9.29
N GLN A 108 2.02 11.93 -8.85
CA GLN A 108 2.50 13.29 -9.10
C GLN A 108 3.80 13.60 -8.35
N ILE A 109 3.94 13.14 -7.10
CA ILE A 109 5.17 13.30 -6.32
C ILE A 109 6.32 12.55 -7.01
N VAL A 110 6.10 11.27 -7.32
CA VAL A 110 7.11 10.42 -7.96
C VAL A 110 7.51 10.93 -9.35
N ALA A 111 6.54 11.42 -10.15
CA ALA A 111 6.81 11.95 -11.48
C ALA A 111 7.67 13.21 -11.49
N LYS A 112 7.73 14.00 -10.40
CA LYS A 112 8.61 15.18 -10.30
C LYS A 112 10.08 14.80 -10.20
N GLU A 113 10.36 13.63 -9.62
CA GLU A 113 11.71 13.10 -9.39
C GLU A 113 12.03 11.97 -10.37
N SER A 114 11.44 11.98 -11.58
CA SER A 114 11.48 10.86 -12.52
C SER A 114 12.87 10.43 -12.98
N ALA A 115 13.90 11.26 -12.73
CA ALA A 115 15.29 10.95 -13.03
C ALA A 115 15.94 9.98 -12.02
N SER A 116 15.33 9.77 -10.85
CA SER A 116 15.88 8.90 -9.81
C SER A 116 14.78 8.25 -8.98
N ALA A 117 14.62 6.93 -9.13
CA ALA A 117 13.65 6.15 -8.35
C ALA A 117 13.86 6.30 -6.84
N SER A 118 15.12 6.31 -6.39
CA SER A 118 15.45 6.47 -4.96
C SER A 118 15.04 7.85 -4.42
N LYS A 119 15.29 8.93 -5.18
CA LYS A 119 14.84 10.28 -4.78
C LYS A 119 13.32 10.36 -4.79
N ALA A 120 12.67 9.85 -5.83
CA ALA A 120 11.22 9.80 -5.92
C ALA A 120 10.58 9.05 -4.73
N CYS A 121 11.16 7.91 -4.36
CA CYS A 121 10.73 7.12 -3.21
C CYS A 121 10.92 7.90 -1.90
N ALA A 122 12.09 8.53 -1.71
CA ALA A 122 12.36 9.34 -0.52
C ALA A 122 11.39 10.53 -0.41
N SER A 123 11.10 11.23 -1.51
CA SER A 123 10.12 12.31 -1.55
C SER A 123 8.71 11.84 -1.20
N LEU A 124 8.31 10.64 -1.65
CA LEU A 124 7.01 10.06 -1.30
C LEU A 124 6.92 9.74 0.20
N VAL A 125 7.93 9.09 0.77
CA VAL A 125 8.00 8.78 2.22
C VAL A 125 8.01 10.06 3.05
N GLN A 126 8.78 11.07 2.64
CA GLN A 126 8.84 12.36 3.33
C GLN A 126 7.49 13.09 3.29
N ALA A 127 6.82 13.09 2.14
CA ALA A 127 5.49 13.67 2.00
C ALA A 127 4.48 12.97 2.92
N ALA A 128 4.49 11.63 2.97
CA ALA A 128 3.62 10.86 3.85
C ALA A 128 3.89 11.21 5.33
N ALA A 129 5.16 11.25 5.75
CA ALA A 129 5.53 11.61 7.11
C ALA A 129 5.05 13.02 7.51
N GLN A 130 5.12 13.99 6.58
CA GLN A 130 4.59 15.34 6.80
C GLN A 130 3.06 15.34 6.94
N ARG A 131 2.36 14.48 6.19
CA ARG A 131 0.90 14.36 6.26
C ARG A 131 0.44 13.77 7.59
N TRP A 132 1.10 12.69 8.04
CA TRP A 132 0.86 12.14 9.38
C TRP A 132 1.05 13.18 10.47
N LYS A 133 2.19 13.89 10.47
CA LYS A 133 2.45 14.94 11.46
C LYS A 133 1.37 16.04 11.47
N LYS A 134 0.83 16.38 10.30
CA LYS A 134 -0.23 17.39 10.17
C LYS A 134 -1.59 16.88 10.67
N ALA A 135 -1.92 15.62 10.40
CA ALA A 135 -3.22 15.04 10.74
C ALA A 135 -3.28 14.55 12.20
N GLU A 136 -2.25 13.86 12.66
CA GLU A 136 -2.23 13.07 13.91
C GLU A 136 -1.17 13.57 14.92
N GLY A 137 -0.46 14.66 14.59
CA GLY A 137 0.50 15.30 15.48
C GLY A 137 1.73 14.44 15.77
N ASN A 138 1.77 13.86 16.97
CA ASN A 138 2.89 13.04 17.43
C ASN A 138 2.74 11.55 17.06
N TYR A 139 1.55 11.12 16.64
CA TYR A 139 1.33 9.76 16.16
C TYR A 139 1.64 9.66 14.66
N ARG A 140 2.27 8.55 14.28
CA ARG A 140 2.64 8.23 12.90
C ARG A 140 2.79 6.72 12.78
N ASP A 141 2.18 6.14 11.76
CA ASP A 141 2.36 4.73 11.42
C ASP A 141 3.70 4.48 10.72
N ASP A 142 4.07 3.21 10.52
CA ASP A 142 5.23 2.84 9.73
C ASP A 142 5.01 3.16 8.25
N ILE A 143 5.93 3.94 7.69
CA ILE A 143 5.87 4.39 6.29
C ILE A 143 6.94 3.67 5.51
N THR A 144 6.52 2.82 4.56
CA THR A 144 7.41 2.11 3.65
C THR A 144 6.90 2.27 2.23
N ALA A 145 7.80 2.56 1.29
CA ALA A 145 7.49 2.64 -0.13
C ALA A 145 8.59 2.01 -0.99
N ILE A 146 8.18 1.54 -2.16
CA ILE A 146 9.02 1.03 -3.24
C ILE A 146 8.54 1.69 -4.54
N VAL A 147 9.48 2.28 -5.27
CA VAL A 147 9.22 2.88 -6.60
C VAL A 147 10.03 2.11 -7.64
N VAL A 148 9.33 1.52 -8.61
CA VAL A 148 9.92 0.71 -9.68
C VAL A 148 9.73 1.41 -11.02
N PRO A 149 10.80 1.87 -11.68
CA PRO A 149 10.75 2.36 -13.06
C PRO A 149 10.30 1.26 -14.04
N CYS A 150 9.54 1.64 -15.07
CA CYS A 150 9.05 0.72 -16.10
C CYS A 150 9.96 0.62 -17.34
N ASP A 151 11.12 1.28 -17.36
CA ASP A 151 12.06 1.21 -18.48
C ASP A 151 12.98 -0.02 -18.38
N ALA A 152 13.12 -0.73 -19.51
CA ALA A 152 13.76 -2.04 -19.58
C ALA A 152 15.30 -2.03 -19.43
N SER A 153 15.93 -0.88 -19.15
CA SER A 153 17.38 -0.77 -19.27
C SER A 153 18.13 -1.01 -17.96
N HIS A 154 17.61 -0.66 -16.79
CA HIS A 154 18.25 -0.97 -15.50
C HIS A 154 17.21 -0.89 -14.35
N CYS A 155 16.76 -2.04 -13.84
CA CYS A 155 15.98 -2.08 -12.59
C CYS A 155 16.89 -1.72 -11.41
N VAL A 156 16.90 -0.44 -11.00
CA VAL A 156 17.43 -0.04 -9.69
C VAL A 156 16.23 0.09 -8.75
N LEU A 157 16.04 -0.89 -7.86
CA LEU A 157 15.02 -0.83 -6.80
C LEU A 157 15.49 0.17 -5.73
N GLY A 158 14.70 1.21 -5.48
CA GLY A 158 14.85 2.06 -4.30
C GLY A 158 13.86 1.64 -3.22
N VAL A 159 14.35 1.15 -2.08
CA VAL A 159 13.55 0.91 -0.88
C VAL A 159 13.92 1.97 0.15
N VAL A 160 12.93 2.69 0.67
CA VAL A 160 13.14 3.66 1.74
C VAL A 160 12.22 3.29 2.90
N HIS A 161 12.83 2.98 4.05
CA HIS A 161 12.15 2.81 5.32
C HIS A 161 12.40 4.04 6.21
N SER A 162 11.50 4.30 7.15
CA SER A 162 11.50 5.54 7.95
C SER A 162 12.76 5.74 8.81
N SER A 163 13.63 4.73 8.94
CA SER A 163 14.95 4.79 9.57
C SER A 163 16.07 5.30 8.65
N SER A 164 15.90 6.44 7.97
CA SER A 164 16.96 7.24 7.29
C SER A 164 17.95 6.57 6.31
N GLU A 165 17.93 5.25 6.10
CA GLU A 165 18.86 4.53 5.24
C GLU A 165 18.16 4.06 3.97
N VAL A 166 18.68 4.50 2.84
CA VAL A 166 18.37 3.92 1.53
C VAL A 166 19.24 2.68 1.41
N VAL A 167 18.64 1.50 1.61
CA VAL A 167 19.34 0.23 1.38
C VAL A 167 19.19 -0.19 -0.08
N PRO A 168 20.29 -0.31 -0.86
CA PRO A 168 20.24 -0.90 -2.18
C PRO A 168 19.98 -2.41 -2.02
N LEU A 169 18.79 -2.87 -2.39
CA LEU A 169 18.46 -4.29 -2.40
C LEU A 169 18.80 -4.86 -3.79
N CYS A 170 19.92 -5.55 -3.91
CA CYS A 170 20.10 -6.53 -4.99
C CYS A 170 19.29 -7.77 -4.63
N LEU A 171 18.12 -7.94 -5.25
CA LEU A 171 17.37 -9.20 -5.22
C LEU A 171 18.05 -10.20 -6.15
N GLU A 172 19.01 -10.97 -5.64
CA GLU A 172 19.27 -12.30 -6.20
C GLU A 172 18.16 -13.22 -5.70
N PHE A 173 17.32 -13.68 -6.63
CA PHE A 173 16.31 -14.69 -6.34
C PHE A 173 17.04 -15.98 -5.94
N VAL A 174 16.78 -16.47 -4.73
CA VAL A 174 17.01 -17.87 -4.34
C VAL A 174 15.67 -18.48 -3.99
#